data_AF-A0A7J8AI09-F1
#
_entry.id   AF-A0A7J8AI09-F1
#
_cell.length_a   1.000
_cell.length_b   1.000
_cell.length_c   1.000
_cell.angle_alpha   90.00
_cell.angle_beta   90.00
_cell.angle_gamma   90.00
#
_symmetry.space_group_name_H-M   'P 1'
#
loop_
_entity.id
_entity.type
_entity.pdbx_description
1 polymer ?
#
loop_
_entity_poly.entity_id
_entity_poly.type
_entity_poly.pdbx_seq_one_letter_code
_entity_poly.pdbx_strand_id
1 'polypeptide(L)'
;MAQLVEVLCTTPAQSPENNDLISCNNVWVACEQVPQIPRDNKAAALLMLTKSVDLVKDAHEEMEQAVEECDPYHGLLNDDENNSDNHGDEQDDVLGCPNNQDSYWSEEDQELIIPCLALVRASKACLKKIRISVAENGKKDQVAQLDDIVDISDEISPSVDDLALSIYPPMCHPTVRMSAAKLVSVLKKALEITRASHVTPQPEDSWIPLLINAVDHCMDRIKELTQNELEL
;
A
#
# COMPACT_ATOMS: atom_id res chain seq x y z
N MET A 1 2.56 27.24 13.10
CA MET A 1 2.36 28.51 13.85
C MET A 1 1.47 28.32 15.08
N ALA A 2 0.27 27.74 14.95
CA ALA A 2 -0.60 27.49 16.11
C ALA A 2 0.09 26.67 17.22
N GLN A 3 0.72 25.53 16.87
CA GLN A 3 1.46 24.68 17.81
C GLN A 3 2.63 25.41 18.52
N LEU A 4 3.36 26.26 17.80
CA LEU A 4 4.45 27.06 18.36
C LEU A 4 3.92 28.08 19.38
N VAL A 5 2.83 28.78 19.05
CA VAL A 5 2.22 29.76 19.96
C VAL A 5 1.68 29.09 21.21
N GLU A 6 1.04 27.93 21.06
CA GLU A 6 0.54 27.14 22.19
C GLU A 6 1.68 26.78 23.15
N VAL A 7 2.77 26.18 22.64
CA VAL A 7 3.95 25.84 23.44
C VAL A 7 4.55 27.08 24.11
N LEU A 8 4.76 28.18 23.39
CA LEU A 8 5.30 29.41 23.98
C LEU A 8 4.39 30.05 25.05
N CYS A 9 3.09 29.80 25.01
CA CYS A 9 2.12 30.33 25.96
C CYS A 9 1.85 29.40 27.16
N THR A 10 2.09 28.09 27.04
CA THR A 10 1.84 27.10 28.10
C THR A 10 3.08 26.68 28.88
N THR A 11 4.29 26.87 28.32
CA THR A 11 5.54 26.45 28.97
C THR A 11 5.94 27.44 30.09
N PRO A 12 6.06 27.02 31.36
CA PRO A 12 6.60 27.87 32.42
C PRO A 12 8.09 28.16 32.17
N ALA A 13 8.66 29.17 32.82
CA ALA A 13 10.09 29.57 32.71
C ALA A 13 11.13 28.54 33.22
N GLN A 14 10.79 27.25 33.23
CA GLN A 14 11.73 26.15 33.48
C GLN A 14 12.18 25.57 32.14
N SER A 15 13.38 24.98 32.14
CA SER A 15 14.10 24.46 30.99
C SER A 15 13.19 23.69 30.01
N PRO A 16 13.25 23.98 28.69
CA PRO A 16 12.35 23.37 27.71
C PRO A 16 12.53 21.85 27.71
N GLU A 17 11.42 21.11 27.77
CA GLU A 17 11.42 19.66 27.58
C GLU A 17 11.55 19.33 26.07
N ASN A 18 12.01 18.13 25.72
CA ASN A 18 12.27 17.75 24.31
C ASN A 18 11.05 17.95 23.38
N ASN A 19 9.83 17.83 23.90
CA ASN A 19 8.61 18.05 23.13
C ASN A 19 8.40 19.52 22.71
N ASP A 20 8.88 20.48 23.50
CA ASP A 20 8.77 21.91 23.20
C ASP A 20 9.67 22.32 22.02
N LEU A 21 10.84 21.67 21.91
CA LEU A 21 11.78 21.85 20.80
C LEU A 21 11.25 21.29 19.47
N ILE A 22 10.55 20.15 19.51
CA ILE A 22 9.92 19.55 18.32
C ILE A 22 8.83 20.48 17.77
N SER A 23 7.97 21.03 18.62
CA SER A 23 6.92 21.97 18.20
C SER A 23 7.48 23.27 17.61
N CYS A 24 8.60 23.78 18.15
CA CYS A 24 9.28 24.95 17.60
C CYS A 24 9.89 24.68 16.22
N ASN A 25 10.42 23.47 16.01
CA ASN A 25 11.00 23.06 14.74
C ASN A 25 9.94 22.86 13.64
N ASN A 26 8.71 22.45 13.98
CA ASN A 26 7.64 22.22 13.00
C ASN A 26 7.34 23.44 12.12
N VAL A 27 7.40 24.66 12.67
CA VAL A 27 7.20 25.89 11.90
C VAL A 27 8.34 26.12 10.91
N TRP A 28 9.57 25.89 11.35
CA TRP A 28 10.75 26.04 10.52
C TRP A 28 10.74 25.04 9.35
N VAL A 29 10.52 23.76 9.65
CA VAL A 29 10.39 22.68 8.66
C VAL A 29 9.29 23.00 7.65
N ALA A 30 8.14 23.51 8.08
CA ALA A 30 7.06 23.90 7.17
C ALA A 30 7.47 25.06 6.23
N CYS A 31 8.18 26.07 6.74
CA CYS A 31 8.70 27.17 5.93
C CYS A 31 9.74 26.69 4.91
N GLU A 32 10.57 25.71 5.26
CA GLU A 32 11.55 25.10 4.35
C GLU A 32 10.91 24.35 3.17
N GLN A 33 9.63 23.95 3.28
CA GLN A 33 8.91 23.32 2.16
C GLN A 33 8.44 24.33 1.11
N VAL A 34 8.33 25.63 1.41
CA VAL A 34 7.77 26.64 0.49
C VAL A 34 8.48 26.67 -0.88
N PRO A 35 9.82 26.61 -0.96
CA PRO A 35 10.52 26.54 -2.24
C PRO A 35 10.27 25.24 -3.02
N GLN A 36 9.88 24.15 -2.34
CA GLN A 36 9.62 22.83 -2.93
C GLN A 36 8.18 22.68 -3.45
N ILE A 37 7.29 23.64 -3.14
CA ILE A 37 5.90 23.59 -3.59
C ILE A 37 5.87 23.74 -5.13
N PRO A 38 5.14 22.86 -5.84
CA PRO A 38 4.96 22.94 -7.28
C PRO A 38 4.42 24.30 -7.74
N ARG A 39 5.02 24.86 -8.80
CA ARG A 39 4.61 26.17 -9.35
C ARG A 39 3.62 26.08 -10.51
N ASP A 40 3.34 24.88 -10.99
CA ASP A 40 2.38 24.62 -12.07
C ASP A 40 1.68 23.27 -11.88
N ASN A 41 0.54 23.12 -12.54
CA ASN A 41 -0.33 21.96 -12.32
C ASN A 41 0.32 20.63 -12.73
N LYS A 42 1.17 20.64 -13.77
CA LYS A 42 1.90 19.44 -14.18
C LYS A 42 2.86 18.99 -13.08
N ALA A 43 3.62 19.93 -12.50
CA ALA A 43 4.51 19.62 -11.39
C ALA A 43 3.73 19.13 -10.15
N ALA A 44 2.55 19.69 -9.88
CA ALA A 44 1.66 19.24 -8.80
C ALA A 44 1.15 17.82 -9.04
N ALA A 45 0.66 17.54 -10.24
CA ALA A 45 0.20 16.21 -10.64
C ALA A 45 1.32 15.16 -10.53
N LEU A 46 2.53 15.48 -10.98
CA LEU A 46 3.69 14.58 -10.85
C LEU A 46 4.06 14.32 -9.38
N LEU A 47 3.97 15.34 -8.52
CA LEU A 47 4.20 15.18 -7.09
C LEU A 47 3.15 14.25 -6.47
N MET A 48 1.87 14.45 -6.76
CA MET A 48 0.77 13.60 -6.26
C MET A 48 0.91 12.16 -6.75
N LEU A 49 1.12 11.95 -8.05
CA LEU A 49 1.34 10.61 -8.60
C LEU A 49 2.57 9.92 -8.00
N THR A 50 3.62 10.67 -7.66
CA THR A 50 4.80 10.11 -6.99
C THR A 50 4.45 9.65 -5.58
N LYS A 51 3.73 10.47 -4.80
CA LYS A 51 3.24 10.06 -3.47
C LYS A 51 2.38 8.80 -3.55
N SER A 52 1.46 8.72 -4.51
CA SER A 52 0.60 7.54 -4.67
C SER A 52 1.40 6.30 -5.08
N VAL A 53 2.45 6.44 -5.90
CA VAL A 53 3.40 5.34 -6.20
C VAL A 53 4.11 4.87 -4.94
N ASP A 54 4.58 5.80 -4.11
CA ASP A 54 5.37 5.49 -2.92
C ASP A 54 4.49 4.83 -1.84
N LEU A 55 3.27 5.32 -1.60
CA LEU A 55 2.32 4.70 -0.67
C LEU A 55 1.98 3.26 -1.06
N VAL A 56 1.70 3.00 -2.35
CA VAL A 56 1.41 1.63 -2.82
C VAL A 56 2.66 0.75 -2.78
N LYS A 57 3.85 1.33 -2.95
CA LYS A 57 5.12 0.61 -2.80
C LYS A 57 5.31 0.18 -1.35
N ASP A 58 5.11 1.08 -0.40
CA ASP A 58 5.29 0.80 1.02
C ASP A 58 4.27 -0.24 1.49
N ALA A 59 3.00 -0.14 1.08
CA ALA A 59 1.98 -1.16 1.37
C ALA A 59 2.34 -2.55 0.80
N HIS A 60 2.88 -2.61 -0.41
CA HIS A 60 3.35 -3.87 -1.00
C HIS A 60 4.51 -4.47 -0.22
N GLU A 61 5.48 -3.64 0.19
CA GLU A 61 6.65 -4.08 0.98
C GLU A 61 6.22 -4.56 2.38
N GLU A 62 5.29 -3.85 3.02
CA GLU A 62 4.69 -4.25 4.30
C GLU A 62 3.99 -5.62 4.19
N MET A 63 3.17 -5.81 3.16
CA MET A 63 2.47 -7.09 2.94
C MET A 63 3.44 -8.23 2.63
N GLU A 64 4.48 -8.00 1.81
CA GLU A 64 5.51 -9.02 1.53
C GLU A 64 6.27 -9.41 2.80
N GLN A 65 6.68 -8.42 3.59
CA GLN A 65 7.38 -8.66 4.85
C GLN A 65 6.49 -9.42 5.84
N ALA A 66 5.22 -9.06 5.97
CA ALA A 66 4.30 -9.74 6.88
C ALA A 66 4.15 -11.23 6.53
N VAL A 67 4.06 -11.56 5.24
CA VAL A 67 3.99 -12.94 4.74
C VAL A 67 5.28 -13.72 5.00
N GLU A 68 6.45 -13.09 4.81
CA GLU A 68 7.76 -13.69 5.08
C GLU A 68 7.97 -13.95 6.59
N GLU A 69 7.55 -13.02 7.44
CA GLU A 69 7.67 -13.14 8.90
C GLU A 69 6.77 -14.22 9.51
N CYS A 70 5.62 -14.49 8.88
CA CYS A 70 4.68 -15.53 9.31
C CYS A 70 4.98 -16.93 8.74
N ASP A 71 6.10 -17.13 8.04
CA ASP A 71 6.52 -18.46 7.58
C ASP A 71 6.83 -19.36 8.80
N PRO A 72 6.11 -20.49 9.00
CA PRO A 72 6.36 -21.44 10.09
C PRO A 72 7.82 -21.93 10.17
N TYR A 73 8.58 -21.81 9.09
CA TYR A 73 10.00 -22.21 9.04
C TYR A 73 10.99 -21.10 9.39
N HIS A 74 10.56 -19.83 9.53
CA HIS A 74 11.47 -18.72 9.80
C HIS A 74 12.10 -18.78 11.20
N GLY A 75 11.39 -19.32 12.19
CA GLY A 75 11.89 -19.51 13.56
C GLY A 75 12.72 -20.78 13.77
N LEU A 76 12.63 -21.77 12.87
CA LEU A 76 13.29 -23.07 13.02
C LEU A 76 14.75 -23.09 12.52
N LEU A 77 15.17 -22.08 11.75
CA LEU A 77 16.53 -21.97 11.21
C LEU A 77 17.44 -21.05 12.03
N ASN A 78 16.92 -20.39 13.07
CA ASN A 78 17.69 -19.47 13.92
C ASN A 78 18.12 -20.08 15.27
N ASP A 79 17.84 -21.36 15.51
CA ASP A 79 18.20 -22.06 16.76
C ASP A 79 19.40 -23.01 16.62
N ASP A 80 20.09 -23.00 15.49
CA ASP A 80 21.38 -23.67 15.35
C ASP A 80 22.51 -22.71 15.76
N GLU A 81 22.62 -22.35 17.04
CA GLU A 81 23.91 -22.24 17.77
C GLU A 81 23.67 -22.10 19.29
N ASN A 82 23.99 -23.19 20.00
CA ASN A 82 24.63 -23.20 21.33
C ASN A 82 23.73 -23.13 22.60
N ASN A 83 23.30 -24.30 23.10
CA ASN A 83 23.85 -24.79 24.37
C ASN A 83 23.55 -26.28 24.65
N SER A 84 24.66 -26.97 24.93
CA SER A 84 24.77 -28.33 25.44
C SER A 84 24.19 -28.46 26.85
N ASP A 85 23.63 -29.63 27.14
CA ASP A 85 23.47 -30.27 28.46
C ASP A 85 22.53 -29.64 29.51
N ASN A 86 21.33 -30.23 29.69
CA ASN A 86 20.95 -30.78 31.01
C ASN A 86 19.81 -31.81 30.97
N HIS A 87 19.95 -32.79 31.86
CA HIS A 87 19.09 -33.98 32.06
C HIS A 87 17.73 -33.70 32.72
N GLY A 88 16.76 -34.59 32.45
CA GLY A 88 15.86 -35.15 33.48
C GLY A 88 14.35 -35.00 33.27
N ASP A 89 13.67 -36.13 33.10
CA ASP A 89 12.23 -36.43 33.31
C ASP A 89 11.42 -35.37 34.06
N GLU A 90 10.27 -34.92 33.50
CA GLU A 90 8.92 -35.02 34.10
C GLU A 90 7.85 -34.96 32.97
N GLN A 91 6.89 -35.90 33.02
CA GLN A 91 5.70 -35.94 32.18
C GLN A 91 4.68 -34.89 32.63
N ASP A 92 3.88 -34.41 31.66
CA ASP A 92 2.54 -33.84 31.85
C ASP A 92 2.44 -32.40 32.34
N ASP A 93 2.70 -31.45 31.43
CA ASP A 93 1.83 -30.28 31.25
C ASP A 93 1.98 -29.79 29.80
N VAL A 94 1.22 -30.41 28.88
CA VAL A 94 0.93 -29.79 27.58
C VAL A 94 0.11 -28.55 27.90
N LEU A 95 0.79 -27.47 28.23
CA LEU A 95 0.23 -26.13 28.35
C LEU A 95 -0.39 -25.82 26.99
N GLY A 96 -1.70 -26.04 26.92
CA GLY A 96 -2.53 -25.60 25.81
C GLY A 96 -2.37 -24.09 25.68
N CYS A 97 -1.48 -23.68 24.79
CA CYS A 97 -1.58 -22.37 24.18
C CYS A 97 -3.03 -22.25 23.69
N PRO A 98 -3.77 -21.19 24.08
CA PRO A 98 -5.07 -20.92 23.49
C PRO A 98 -4.90 -21.02 21.98
N ASN A 99 -5.77 -21.80 21.33
CA ASN A 99 -5.77 -22.04 19.91
C ASN A 99 -6.01 -20.70 19.19
N ASN A 100 -4.97 -19.88 19.02
CA ASN A 100 -4.96 -18.58 18.35
C ASN A 100 -5.05 -18.78 16.81
N GLN A 101 -5.92 -19.68 16.34
CA GLN A 101 -6.12 -19.94 14.92
C GLN A 101 -6.50 -18.66 14.15
N ASP A 102 -7.17 -17.72 14.82
CA ASP A 102 -7.55 -16.41 14.24
C ASP A 102 -6.36 -15.44 14.06
N SER A 103 -5.16 -15.80 14.52
CA SER A 103 -3.95 -14.97 14.44
C SER A 103 -2.99 -15.39 13.33
N TYR A 104 -3.28 -16.48 12.61
CA TYR A 104 -2.39 -17.03 11.58
C TYR A 104 -3.11 -17.17 10.24
N TRP A 105 -2.34 -17.11 9.15
CA TRP A 105 -2.82 -17.49 7.83
C TRP A 105 -2.85 -19.01 7.68
N SER A 106 -3.96 -19.53 7.17
CA SER A 106 -4.05 -20.90 6.69
C SER A 106 -3.30 -21.09 5.35
N GLU A 107 -3.10 -22.33 4.91
CA GLU A 107 -2.52 -22.60 3.59
C GLU A 107 -3.38 -22.02 2.46
N GLU A 108 -4.71 -22.03 2.61
CA GLU A 108 -5.66 -21.44 1.66
C GLU A 108 -5.52 -19.91 1.63
N ASP A 109 -5.32 -19.27 2.79
CA ASP A 109 -5.03 -17.84 2.88
C ASP A 109 -3.72 -17.51 2.18
N GLN A 110 -2.65 -18.28 2.45
CA GLN A 110 -1.35 -18.07 1.80
C GLN A 110 -1.44 -18.19 0.27
N GLU A 111 -2.20 -19.16 -0.25
CA GLU A 111 -2.42 -19.29 -1.70
C GLU A 111 -3.19 -18.09 -2.27
N LEU A 112 -4.18 -17.56 -1.53
CA LEU A 112 -4.97 -16.39 -1.90
C LEU A 112 -4.19 -15.06 -1.82
N ILE A 113 -3.21 -14.96 -0.94
CA ILE A 113 -2.37 -13.76 -0.78
C ILE A 113 -1.48 -13.54 -2.01
N ILE A 114 -0.99 -14.60 -2.65
CA ILE A 114 -0.11 -14.53 -3.83
C ILE A 114 -0.70 -13.65 -4.96
N PRO A 115 -1.92 -13.91 -5.46
CA PRO A 115 -2.51 -13.06 -6.50
C PRO A 115 -2.91 -11.67 -5.97
N CYS A 116 -3.16 -11.49 -4.66
CA CYS A 116 -3.40 -10.18 -4.07
C CYS A 116 -2.13 -9.31 -4.09
N LEU A 117 -0.98 -9.86 -3.69
CA LEU A 117 0.32 -9.19 -3.81
C LEU A 117 0.65 -8.84 -5.26
N ALA A 118 0.38 -9.76 -6.20
CA ALA A 118 0.54 -9.49 -7.63
C ALA A 118 -0.36 -8.34 -8.12
N LEU A 119 -1.59 -8.24 -7.61
CA LEU A 119 -2.51 -7.14 -7.92
C LEU A 119 -2.01 -5.80 -7.36
N VAL A 120 -1.50 -5.75 -6.13
CA VAL A 120 -0.88 -4.54 -5.56
C VAL A 120 0.35 -4.14 -6.37
N ARG A 121 1.17 -5.12 -6.79
CA ARG A 121 2.32 -4.88 -7.68
C ARG A 121 1.90 -4.30 -9.04
N ALA A 122 0.81 -4.82 -9.62
CA ALA A 122 0.22 -4.30 -10.85
C ALA A 122 -0.31 -2.86 -10.65
N SER A 123 -0.88 -2.56 -9.48
CA SER A 123 -1.35 -1.21 -9.11
C SER A 123 -0.20 -0.21 -9.12
N LYS A 124 0.93 -0.56 -8.49
CA LYS A 124 2.17 0.23 -8.53
C LYS A 124 2.67 0.44 -9.97
N ALA A 125 2.63 -0.60 -10.80
CA ALA A 125 3.05 -0.51 -12.20
C ALA A 125 2.16 0.44 -13.02
N CYS A 126 0.84 0.42 -12.80
CA CYS A 126 -0.12 1.35 -13.40
C CYS A 126 0.22 2.79 -13.04
N LEU A 127 0.32 3.10 -11.75
CA LEU A 127 0.67 4.44 -11.27
C LEU A 127 2.02 4.93 -11.82
N LYS A 128 3.05 4.05 -11.84
CA LYS A 128 4.35 4.39 -12.43
C LYS A 128 4.25 4.73 -13.91
N LYS A 129 3.47 3.99 -14.69
CA LYS A 129 3.31 4.24 -16.12
C LYS A 129 2.50 5.50 -16.39
N ILE A 130 1.42 5.74 -15.64
CA ILE A 130 0.64 6.99 -15.69
C ILE A 130 1.56 8.18 -15.41
N ARG A 131 2.35 8.13 -14.33
CA ARG A 131 3.32 9.17 -13.98
C ARG A 131 4.32 9.44 -15.09
N ILE A 132 4.87 8.40 -15.72
CA ILE A 132 5.80 8.55 -16.85
C ILE A 132 5.11 9.25 -18.02
N SER A 133 3.89 8.83 -18.38
CA SER A 133 3.13 9.47 -19.48
C SER A 133 2.80 10.93 -19.18
N VAL A 134 2.43 11.27 -17.94
CA VAL A 134 2.23 12.66 -17.51
C VAL A 134 3.54 13.45 -17.58
N ALA A 135 4.67 12.85 -17.19
CA ALA A 135 5.98 13.51 -17.24
C ALA A 135 6.39 13.85 -18.68
N GLU A 136 6.25 12.89 -19.59
CA GLU A 136 6.67 13.01 -20.99
C GLU A 136 5.72 13.89 -21.80
N ASN A 137 4.41 13.66 -21.68
CA ASN A 137 3.41 14.22 -22.59
C ASN A 137 2.48 15.25 -21.94
N GLY A 138 2.48 15.35 -20.62
CA GLY A 138 1.62 16.28 -19.88
C GLY A 138 1.91 17.74 -20.25
N LYS A 139 0.85 18.51 -20.47
CA LYS A 139 0.92 19.93 -20.83
C LYS A 139 0.32 20.80 -19.72
N LYS A 140 0.99 21.89 -19.38
CA LYS A 140 0.62 22.74 -18.22
C LYS A 140 -0.74 23.44 -18.38
N ASP A 141 -1.18 23.66 -19.61
CA ASP A 141 -2.47 24.26 -19.98
C ASP A 141 -3.65 23.28 -19.87
N GLN A 142 -3.39 21.97 -19.85
CA GLN A 142 -4.43 20.93 -19.76
C GLN A 142 -4.79 20.62 -18.30
N VAL A 143 -5.12 21.67 -17.54
CA VAL A 143 -5.35 21.61 -16.08
C VAL A 143 -6.40 20.55 -15.73
N ALA A 144 -7.60 20.63 -16.31
CA ALA A 144 -8.70 19.70 -16.01
C ALA A 144 -8.34 18.23 -16.26
N GLN A 145 -7.64 17.91 -17.36
CA GLN A 145 -7.26 16.53 -17.64
C GLN A 145 -6.16 16.01 -16.72
N LEU A 146 -5.27 16.88 -16.23
CA LEU A 146 -4.28 16.51 -15.22
C LEU A 146 -4.97 16.26 -13.88
N ASP A 147 -5.94 17.08 -13.51
CA ASP A 147 -6.73 16.92 -12.28
C ASP A 147 -7.53 15.61 -12.35
N ASP A 148 -8.23 15.33 -13.45
CA ASP A 148 -8.99 14.08 -13.65
C ASP A 148 -8.10 12.82 -13.49
N ILE A 149 -6.84 12.88 -13.96
CA ILE A 149 -5.87 11.77 -13.81
C ILE A 149 -5.43 11.63 -12.36
N VAL A 150 -5.16 12.74 -11.66
CA VAL A 150 -4.72 12.72 -10.27
C VAL A 150 -5.85 12.21 -9.37
N ASP A 151 -7.06 12.74 -9.53
CA ASP A 151 -8.24 12.39 -8.72
C ASP A 151 -8.49 10.87 -8.75
N ILE A 152 -8.50 10.26 -9.94
CA ILE A 152 -8.68 8.80 -10.04
C ILE A 152 -7.46 8.01 -9.56
N SER A 153 -6.25 8.56 -9.70
CA SER A 153 -5.03 7.89 -9.22
C SER A 153 -4.95 7.88 -7.69
N ASP A 154 -5.49 8.91 -7.04
CA ASP A 154 -5.53 9.02 -5.58
C ASP A 154 -6.56 8.06 -4.96
N GLU A 155 -7.53 7.53 -5.72
CA GLU A 155 -8.41 6.44 -5.28
C GLU A 155 -7.70 5.07 -5.19
N ILE A 156 -6.55 4.90 -5.85
CA ILE A 156 -5.83 3.61 -5.91
C ILE A 156 -5.23 3.27 -4.54
N SER A 157 -4.56 4.21 -3.87
CA SER A 157 -3.89 3.94 -2.60
C SER A 157 -4.87 3.51 -1.49
N PRO A 158 -6.01 4.18 -1.26
CA PRO A 158 -7.02 3.70 -0.32
C PRO A 158 -7.60 2.33 -0.70
N SER A 159 -7.73 2.02 -1.99
CA SER A 159 -8.23 0.71 -2.44
C SER A 159 -7.20 -0.42 -2.24
N VAL A 160 -5.90 -0.10 -2.30
CA VAL A 160 -4.81 -1.00 -1.91
C VAL A 160 -4.80 -1.21 -0.41
N ASP A 161 -4.99 -0.15 0.38
CA ASP A 161 -5.08 -0.22 1.84
C ASP A 161 -6.27 -1.10 2.29
N ASP A 162 -7.46 -0.90 1.71
CA ASP A 162 -8.63 -1.75 1.94
C ASP A 162 -8.34 -3.24 1.65
N LEU A 163 -7.59 -3.54 0.58
CA LEU A 163 -7.18 -4.89 0.23
C LEU A 163 -6.16 -5.44 1.25
N ALA A 164 -5.13 -4.68 1.60
CA ALA A 164 -4.12 -5.07 2.57
C ALA A 164 -4.75 -5.38 3.93
N LEU A 165 -5.62 -4.50 4.44
CA LEU A 165 -6.35 -4.71 5.69
C LEU A 165 -7.24 -5.95 5.66
N SER A 166 -7.83 -6.29 4.50
CA SER A 166 -8.67 -7.49 4.37
C SER A 166 -7.89 -8.80 4.38
N ILE A 167 -6.57 -8.74 4.17
CA ILE A 167 -5.69 -9.91 4.08
C ILE A 167 -5.17 -10.33 5.46
N TYR A 168 -4.99 -9.41 6.39
CA TYR A 168 -4.49 -9.76 7.73
C TYR A 168 -5.46 -10.66 8.51
N PRO A 169 -4.97 -11.62 9.32
CA PRO A 169 -5.82 -12.53 10.07
C PRO A 169 -6.74 -11.83 11.08
N PRO A 170 -7.95 -12.37 11.34
CA PRO A 170 -8.57 -13.50 10.63
C PRO A 170 -9.07 -13.09 9.23
N MET A 171 -8.60 -13.80 8.20
CA MET A 171 -8.84 -13.44 6.80
C MET A 171 -10.25 -13.87 6.37
N CYS A 172 -10.98 -12.96 5.72
CA CYS A 172 -12.32 -13.22 5.19
C CYS A 172 -12.29 -13.22 3.66
N HIS A 173 -12.29 -14.40 3.04
CA HIS A 173 -12.15 -14.59 1.58
C HIS A 173 -13.18 -13.78 0.76
N PRO A 174 -14.48 -13.71 1.13
CA PRO A 174 -15.43 -12.84 0.45
C PRO A 174 -15.04 -11.36 0.52
N THR A 175 -14.52 -10.89 1.66
CA THR A 175 -14.09 -9.49 1.83
C THR A 175 -12.89 -9.18 0.96
N VAL A 176 -11.91 -10.08 0.91
CA VAL A 176 -10.72 -9.98 0.05
C VAL A 176 -11.10 -9.92 -1.43
N ARG A 177 -12.04 -10.78 -1.85
CA ARG A 177 -12.57 -10.75 -3.22
C ARG A 177 -13.22 -9.41 -3.55
N MET A 178 -14.00 -8.85 -2.63
CA MET A 178 -14.69 -7.57 -2.82
C MET A 178 -13.72 -6.38 -2.85
N SER A 179 -12.74 -6.33 -1.94
CA SER A 179 -11.71 -5.30 -1.92
C SER A 179 -10.82 -5.37 -3.17
N ALA A 180 -10.42 -6.57 -3.60
CA ALA A 180 -9.70 -6.78 -4.85
C ALA A 180 -10.51 -6.33 -6.08
N ALA A 181 -11.80 -6.67 -6.16
CA ALA A 181 -12.66 -6.25 -7.26
C ALA A 181 -12.82 -4.72 -7.32
N LYS A 182 -12.92 -4.05 -6.16
CA LYS A 182 -12.94 -2.59 -6.07
C LYS A 182 -11.63 -2.01 -6.61
N LEU A 183 -10.48 -2.51 -6.16
CA LEU A 183 -9.17 -2.07 -6.64
C LEU A 183 -9.03 -2.24 -8.17
N VAL A 184 -9.41 -3.40 -8.71
CA VAL A 184 -9.42 -3.67 -10.17
C VAL A 184 -10.28 -2.64 -10.91
N SER A 185 -11.46 -2.33 -10.40
CA SER A 185 -12.36 -1.32 -11.00
C SER A 185 -11.70 0.07 -11.03
N VAL A 186 -11.07 0.49 -9.93
CA VAL A 186 -10.37 1.77 -9.84
C VAL A 186 -9.19 1.81 -10.82
N LEU A 187 -8.37 0.75 -10.87
CA LEU A 187 -7.24 0.66 -11.81
C LEU A 187 -7.68 0.77 -13.26
N LYS A 188 -8.72 0.03 -13.66
CA LYS A 188 -9.25 0.09 -15.03
C LYS A 188 -9.77 1.48 -15.36
N LYS A 189 -10.46 2.13 -14.42
CA LYS A 189 -10.94 3.51 -14.59
C LYS A 189 -9.78 4.51 -14.72
N ALA A 190 -8.73 4.38 -13.91
CA ALA A 190 -7.53 5.22 -13.99
C ALA A 190 -6.82 5.08 -15.35
N LEU A 191 -6.66 3.84 -15.81
CA LEU A 191 -6.07 3.54 -17.11
C LEU A 191 -6.92 4.06 -18.26
N GLU A 192 -8.25 3.98 -18.16
CA GLU A 192 -9.17 4.50 -19.16
C GLU A 192 -9.12 6.03 -19.27
N ILE A 193 -9.15 6.73 -18.13
CA ILE A 193 -9.03 8.20 -18.09
C ILE A 193 -7.68 8.63 -18.67
N THR A 194 -6.60 7.94 -18.29
CA THR A 194 -5.26 8.20 -18.84
C THR A 194 -5.23 8.00 -20.35
N ARG A 195 -5.84 6.92 -20.86
CA ARG A 195 -5.96 6.62 -22.30
C ARG A 195 -6.70 7.70 -23.07
N ALA A 196 -7.79 8.22 -22.52
CA ALA A 196 -8.62 9.24 -23.14
C ALA A 196 -8.02 10.66 -23.08
N SER A 197 -6.99 10.87 -22.25
CA SER A 197 -6.37 12.17 -22.04
C SER A 197 -5.27 12.51 -23.07
N HIS A 198 -4.83 13.77 -23.05
CA HIS A 198 -3.74 14.28 -23.87
C HIS A 198 -2.36 13.65 -23.59
N VAL A 199 -2.20 12.90 -22.49
CA VAL A 199 -0.90 12.30 -22.13
C VAL A 199 -0.61 11.01 -22.90
N THR A 200 -1.60 10.50 -23.65
CA THR A 200 -1.48 9.29 -24.49
C THR A 200 -1.60 9.66 -25.98
N PRO A 201 -0.49 10.01 -26.67
CA PRO A 201 -0.53 10.46 -28.05
C PRO A 201 -0.72 9.34 -29.10
N GLN A 202 -0.45 8.08 -28.74
CA GLN A 202 -0.63 6.92 -29.62
C GLN A 202 -1.35 5.78 -28.89
N PRO A 203 -2.66 5.60 -29.11
CA PRO A 203 -3.45 4.56 -28.43
C PRO A 203 -3.18 3.14 -28.94
N GLU A 204 -2.62 2.99 -30.14
CA GLU A 204 -2.45 1.70 -30.83
C GLU A 204 -1.29 0.84 -30.28
N ASP A 205 -0.18 1.47 -29.85
CA ASP A 205 1.01 0.83 -29.26
C ASP A 205 1.08 1.05 -27.74
N SER A 206 -0.08 0.95 -27.10
CA SER A 206 -0.23 1.32 -25.70
C SER A 206 0.18 0.19 -24.76
N TRP A 207 0.88 0.53 -23.68
CA TRP A 207 1.15 -0.35 -22.55
C TRP A 207 -0.10 -0.62 -21.70
N ILE A 208 -1.18 0.14 -21.91
CA ILE A 208 -2.42 0.08 -21.12
C ILE A 208 -3.11 -1.29 -21.24
N PRO A 209 -3.37 -1.85 -22.44
CA PRO A 209 -3.95 -3.19 -22.58
C PRO A 209 -3.15 -4.29 -21.86
N LEU A 210 -1.82 -4.19 -21.86
CA LEU A 210 -0.96 -5.17 -21.16
C LEU A 210 -1.18 -5.13 -19.65
N LEU A 211 -1.31 -3.93 -19.07
CA LEU A 211 -1.60 -3.77 -17.64
C LEU A 211 -3.03 -4.20 -17.30
N ILE A 212 -4.01 -3.88 -18.14
CA ILE A 212 -5.39 -4.36 -17.96
C ILE A 212 -5.42 -5.89 -17.92
N ASN A 213 -4.74 -6.56 -18.86
CA ASN A 213 -4.66 -8.02 -18.90
C ASN A 213 -3.98 -8.60 -17.64
N ALA A 214 -2.92 -7.95 -17.13
CA ALA A 214 -2.25 -8.38 -15.91
C ALA A 214 -3.16 -8.24 -14.68
N VAL A 215 -3.90 -7.14 -14.58
CA VAL A 215 -4.88 -6.89 -13.52
C VAL A 215 -6.03 -7.91 -13.58
N ASP A 216 -6.53 -8.20 -14.78
CA ASP A 216 -7.58 -9.20 -14.99
C ASP A 216 -7.13 -10.60 -14.62
N HIS A 217 -5.91 -10.99 -15.00
CA HIS A 217 -5.35 -12.28 -14.62
C HIS A 217 -5.25 -12.45 -13.10
N CYS A 218 -4.83 -11.42 -12.35
CA CYS A 218 -4.80 -11.47 -10.89
C CYS A 218 -6.22 -11.62 -10.32
N MET A 219 -7.19 -10.87 -10.84
CA MET A 219 -8.57 -10.95 -10.37
C MET A 219 -9.21 -12.30 -10.66
N ASP A 220 -8.97 -12.87 -11.84
CA ASP A 220 -9.50 -14.19 -12.20
C ASP A 220 -8.93 -15.28 -11.28
N ARG A 221 -7.64 -15.20 -10.94
CA ARG A 221 -7.04 -16.10 -9.96
C ARG A 221 -7.66 -15.94 -8.56
N ILE A 222 -7.93 -14.71 -8.11
CA ILE A 222 -8.63 -14.45 -6.84
C ILE A 222 -10.04 -15.04 -6.88
N LYS A 223 -10.78 -14.92 -8.00
CA LYS A 223 -12.12 -15.50 -8.12
C LYS A 223 -12.10 -17.02 -8.04
N GLU A 224 -11.13 -17.66 -8.71
CA GLU A 224 -10.95 -19.12 -8.69
C GLU A 224 -10.74 -19.64 -7.26
N LEU A 225 -9.87 -18.98 -6.50
CA LEU A 225 -9.53 -19.37 -5.12
C LEU A 225 -10.67 -19.09 -4.12
N THR A 226 -11.57 -18.17 -4.44
CA THR A 226 -12.70 -17.78 -3.57
C THR A 226 -14.05 -18.31 -4.07
N GLN A 227 -14.07 -19.23 -5.03
CA GLN A 227 -15.29 -19.70 -5.69
C GLN A 227 -16.20 -20.50 -4.74
N ASN A 228 -15.62 -21.29 -3.84
CA ASN A 228 -16.34 -22.19 -2.92
C ASN A 228 -17.19 -21.45 -1.87
N GLU A 229 -16.87 -20.19 -1.58
CA GLU A 229 -17.53 -19.35 -0.58
C GLU A 229 -18.87 -18.73 -1.09
N LEU A 230 -19.15 -18.81 -2.40
CA LEU A 230 -20.32 -18.20 -3.03
C LEU A 230 -21.45 -19.19 -3.39
N GLU A 231 -21.24 -20.49 -3.18
CA GLU A 231 -22.18 -21.56 -3.58
C GLU A 231 -23.07 -22.07 -2.42
N LEU A 232 -23.13 -21.34 -1.30
CA LEU A 232 -23.97 -21.62 -0.12
C LEU A 232 -25.10 -20.58 0.05
#